data_AF-A0A6M4P6P2-F1
#
_entry.id   AF-A0A6M4P6P2-F1
#
_cell.length_a   1.000
_cell.length_b   1.000
_cell.length_c   1.000
_cell.angle_alpha   90.00
_cell.angle_beta   90.00
_cell.angle_gamma   90.00
#
_symmetry.space_group_name_H-M   'P 1'
#
loop_
_entity.id
_entity.type
_entity.pdbx_description
1 polymer ?
#
loop_
_entity_poly.entity_id
_entity_poly.type
_entity_poly.pdbx_seq_one_letter_code
_entity_poly.pdbx_strand_id
1 'polypeptide(L)'
;MIDWVTMKVSCNHDGIISNGEVVSLSKDGDSIEWSLVKFLPVVGSHDATISIRSITQSTIEISGNPTKWLQGHNLFGTNDLKSLIWLFFNKLLEIPELNLKPTLEQLHAIKMGKLTVSRIDINETWFLKDRSEVLAWLNAAGQRMRLKHRGAGQFKGDTLYWGKGSRRWFLKCYSKGDEINHKKSNFPEALRTPQMLEYAERALRMELTLKSNQLREWQLHEVSNWNAETGKMLLLQLIKGLEMSSNIRLTDNVLKTLPSGMSMAYLAWWHGADLKQMLSKNTFYRYRRKLKEYDIDIGILRDIKQDTNNVIPLMRVLEAQPVGIPDWAIEQGLVACM
;
A
#
# COMPACT_ATOMS: atom_id res chain seq x y z
N MET A 1 8.96 1.98 6.04
CA MET A 1 9.21 0.56 6.35
C MET A 1 8.73 -0.36 5.23
N ILE A 2 9.36 -1.54 5.11
CA ILE A 2 8.90 -2.63 4.24
C ILE A 2 7.76 -3.38 4.93
N ASP A 3 6.63 -3.53 4.22
CA ASP A 3 5.40 -4.15 4.74
C ASP A 3 5.03 -5.47 4.05
N TRP A 4 5.30 -5.62 2.76
CA TRP A 4 5.05 -6.89 2.08
C TRP A 4 6.18 -7.19 1.13
N VAL A 5 6.59 -8.46 1.06
CA VAL A 5 7.57 -8.93 0.09
C VAL A 5 7.07 -10.24 -0.50
N THR A 6 7.09 -10.34 -1.83
CA THR A 6 7.02 -11.61 -2.55
C THR A 6 8.37 -11.83 -3.21
N MET A 7 9.12 -12.83 -2.73
CA MET A 7 10.50 -13.11 -3.11
C MET A 7 10.73 -14.55 -3.52
N LYS A 8 11.71 -14.77 -4.39
CA LYS A 8 12.26 -16.08 -4.72
C LYS A 8 13.69 -16.17 -4.23
N VAL A 9 13.97 -17.23 -3.47
CA VAL A 9 15.22 -17.43 -2.74
C VAL A 9 15.80 -18.77 -3.14
N SER A 10 17.10 -18.79 -3.48
CA SER A 10 17.82 -20.05 -3.65
C SER A 10 18.10 -20.64 -2.28
N CYS A 11 17.47 -21.77 -1.98
CA CYS A 11 17.57 -22.48 -0.71
C CYS A 11 17.31 -23.96 -0.98
N ASN A 12 18.33 -24.79 -0.72
CA ASN A 12 18.12 -26.22 -0.67
C ASN A 12 17.20 -26.57 0.50
N HIS A 13 16.38 -27.59 0.31
CA HIS A 13 15.43 -28.08 1.31
C HIS A 13 15.05 -29.53 0.98
N ASP A 14 14.65 -30.29 1.99
CA ASP A 14 14.22 -31.67 1.78
C ASP A 14 12.72 -31.74 1.53
N GLY A 15 12.33 -32.52 0.52
CA GLY A 15 10.93 -32.69 0.13
C GLY A 15 10.34 -31.47 -0.58
N ILE A 16 9.00 -31.40 -0.61
CA ILE A 16 8.24 -30.31 -1.24
C ILE A 16 7.52 -29.53 -0.15
N ILE A 17 7.89 -28.27 0.03
CA ILE A 17 7.23 -27.34 0.94
C ILE A 17 5.95 -26.86 0.27
N SER A 18 4.79 -27.31 0.77
CA SER A 18 3.50 -26.94 0.19
C SER A 18 2.34 -27.18 1.15
N ASN A 19 1.19 -26.54 0.89
CA ASN A 19 -0.10 -26.91 1.46
C ASN A 19 -0.95 -27.70 0.46
N GLY A 20 -0.32 -28.65 -0.22
CA GLY A 20 -0.89 -29.42 -1.33
C GLY A 20 -0.68 -28.77 -2.69
N GLU A 21 -1.39 -29.30 -3.69
CA GLU A 21 -1.18 -28.97 -5.10
C GLU A 21 -2.51 -28.69 -5.80
N VAL A 22 -2.49 -27.86 -6.84
CA VAL A 22 -3.56 -27.73 -7.83
C VAL A 22 -3.07 -28.39 -9.10
N VAL A 23 -3.88 -29.30 -9.66
CA VAL A 23 -3.56 -30.00 -10.90
C VAL A 23 -4.65 -29.70 -11.92
N SER A 24 -4.25 -29.32 -13.12
CA SER A 24 -5.13 -29.24 -14.28
C SER A 24 -5.01 -30.54 -15.05
N LEU A 25 -6.13 -31.21 -15.23
CA LEU A 25 -6.23 -32.43 -16.01
C LEU A 25 -6.73 -32.10 -17.40
N SER A 26 -6.36 -32.92 -18.38
CA SER A 26 -6.95 -32.88 -19.71
C SER A 26 -8.46 -33.11 -19.64
N LYS A 27 -9.17 -32.75 -20.72
CA LYS A 27 -10.63 -32.90 -20.81
C LYS A 27 -11.13 -34.30 -20.41
N ASP A 28 -10.37 -35.33 -20.77
CA ASP A 28 -10.74 -36.73 -20.53
C ASP A 28 -10.25 -37.25 -19.16
N GLY A 29 -9.43 -36.46 -18.45
CA GLY A 29 -8.92 -36.79 -17.11
C GLY A 29 -7.66 -37.66 -17.09
N ASP A 30 -7.18 -38.09 -18.26
CA ASP A 30 -6.12 -39.10 -18.39
C ASP A 30 -4.70 -38.55 -18.33
N SER A 31 -4.53 -37.23 -18.36
CA SER A 31 -3.21 -36.59 -18.34
C SER A 31 -3.22 -35.28 -17.56
N ILE A 32 -2.08 -34.98 -16.92
CA ILE A 32 -1.84 -33.70 -16.24
C ILE A 32 -1.30 -32.71 -17.27
N GLU A 33 -2.02 -31.60 -17.48
CA GLU A 33 -1.58 -30.52 -18.36
C GLU A 33 -0.59 -29.58 -17.65
N TRP A 34 -0.88 -29.24 -16.40
CA TRP A 34 0.01 -28.48 -15.53
C TRP A 34 -0.34 -28.70 -14.06
N SER A 35 0.61 -28.45 -13.17
CA SER A 35 0.37 -28.42 -11.73
C SER A 35 0.98 -27.17 -11.08
N LEU A 36 0.44 -26.79 -9.94
CA LEU A 36 0.89 -25.65 -9.16
C LEU A 36 0.87 -25.99 -7.67
N VAL A 37 2.05 -25.97 -7.07
CA VAL A 37 2.25 -26.13 -5.64
C VAL A 37 1.61 -24.94 -4.88
N LYS A 38 0.76 -25.25 -3.90
CA LYS A 38 0.07 -24.25 -3.07
C LYS A 38 1.00 -23.74 -1.97
N PHE A 39 0.82 -22.48 -1.61
CA PHE A 39 1.51 -21.86 -0.48
C PHE A 39 1.14 -22.55 0.85
N LEU A 40 2.17 -22.93 1.60
CA LEU A 40 2.14 -23.30 3.00
C LEU A 40 2.13 -22.05 3.88
N PRO A 41 1.08 -21.83 4.70
CA PRO A 41 1.10 -20.80 5.72
C PRO A 41 2.05 -21.19 6.86
N VAL A 42 2.90 -20.27 7.27
CA VAL A 42 3.83 -20.40 8.39
C VAL A 42 3.51 -19.31 9.41
N VAL A 43 3.24 -19.72 10.63
CA VAL A 43 2.86 -18.84 11.74
C VAL A 43 4.11 -18.27 12.40
N GLY A 44 4.11 -16.98 12.65
CA GLY A 44 5.13 -16.24 13.37
C GLY A 44 4.57 -15.59 14.62
N SER A 45 5.14 -14.44 15.00
CA SER A 45 4.75 -13.71 16.20
C SER A 45 3.28 -13.28 16.16
N HIS A 46 2.57 -13.51 17.26
CA HIS A 46 1.16 -13.13 17.44
C HIS A 46 0.24 -13.57 16.27
N ASP A 47 0.38 -14.84 15.84
CA ASP A 47 -0.41 -15.47 14.77
C ASP A 47 -0.25 -14.82 13.38
N ALA A 48 0.73 -13.93 13.21
CA ALA A 48 1.04 -13.36 11.91
C ALA A 48 1.52 -14.48 10.95
N THR A 49 0.91 -14.55 9.77
CA THR A 49 1.20 -15.62 8.81
C THR A 49 2.00 -15.11 7.62
N ILE A 50 3.00 -15.88 7.20
CA ILE A 50 3.68 -15.73 5.91
C ILE A 50 3.46 -16.99 5.08
N SER A 51 3.48 -16.87 3.75
CA SER A 51 3.25 -17.98 2.85
C SER A 51 4.55 -18.42 2.19
N ILE A 52 4.89 -19.71 2.23
CA ILE A 52 6.08 -20.30 1.60
C ILE A 52 5.70 -21.47 0.67
N ARG A 53 6.43 -21.67 -0.42
CA ARG A 53 6.32 -22.89 -1.24
C ARG A 53 7.61 -23.23 -1.97
N SER A 54 7.79 -24.49 -2.31
CA SER A 54 8.83 -24.92 -3.24
C SER A 54 8.48 -24.51 -4.68
N ILE A 55 9.47 -24.02 -5.41
CA ILE A 55 9.41 -23.80 -6.87
C ILE A 55 10.25 -24.85 -7.58
N THR A 56 11.41 -25.17 -7.03
CA THR A 56 12.28 -26.29 -7.42
C THR A 56 12.84 -26.93 -6.13
N GLN A 57 13.65 -27.98 -6.24
CA GLN A 57 14.33 -28.60 -5.10
C GLN A 57 15.36 -27.68 -4.40
N SER A 58 15.75 -26.57 -5.05
CA SER A 58 16.75 -25.62 -4.54
C SER A 58 16.28 -24.17 -4.56
N THR A 59 14.97 -23.94 -4.79
CA THR A 59 14.38 -22.59 -4.84
C THR A 59 13.01 -22.60 -4.18
N ILE A 60 12.81 -21.66 -3.27
CA ILE A 60 11.54 -21.41 -2.60
C ILE A 60 10.99 -20.04 -3.00
N GLU A 61 9.68 -19.89 -2.95
CA GLU A 61 8.99 -18.61 -3.04
C GLU A 61 8.32 -18.31 -1.72
N ILE A 62 8.53 -17.09 -1.22
CA ILE A 62 7.97 -16.60 0.04
C ILE A 62 7.17 -15.34 -0.26
N SER A 63 5.99 -15.22 0.32
CA SER A 63 5.11 -14.07 0.18
C SER A 63 4.43 -13.72 1.50
N GLY A 64 4.60 -12.50 1.99
CA GLY A 64 3.91 -12.01 3.17
C GLY A 64 4.52 -10.75 3.75
N ASN A 65 4.18 -10.45 5.00
CA ASN A 65 4.70 -9.31 5.75
C ASN A 65 5.80 -9.79 6.73
N PRO A 66 7.09 -9.74 6.37
CA PRO A 66 8.17 -10.19 7.25
C PRO A 66 8.26 -9.37 8.54
N THR A 67 7.98 -8.06 8.50
CA THR A 67 7.99 -7.21 9.70
C THR A 67 6.94 -7.67 10.71
N LYS A 68 5.69 -7.80 10.26
CA LYS A 68 4.59 -8.30 11.10
C LYS A 68 4.84 -9.73 11.56
N TRP A 69 5.42 -10.58 10.72
CA TRP A 69 5.73 -11.96 11.08
C TRP A 69 6.79 -12.05 12.20
N LEU A 70 7.79 -11.17 12.19
CA LEU A 70 8.84 -11.12 13.19
C LEU A 70 8.39 -10.52 14.53
N GLN A 71 7.63 -9.42 14.52
CA GLN A 71 7.30 -8.67 15.75
C GLN A 71 5.80 -8.60 16.08
N GLY A 72 4.92 -9.20 15.28
CA GLY A 72 3.46 -9.26 15.50
C GLY A 72 2.65 -8.08 14.97
N HIS A 73 3.29 -6.95 14.62
CA HIS A 73 2.62 -5.74 14.14
C HIS A 73 3.40 -5.02 13.03
N ASN A 74 2.72 -4.11 12.32
CA ASN A 74 3.30 -3.28 11.25
C ASN A 74 3.08 -1.77 11.47
N LEU A 75 2.93 -1.33 12.72
CA LEU A 75 2.86 0.10 13.08
C LEU A 75 4.14 0.86 12.69
N PHE A 76 5.30 0.24 12.85
CA PHE A 76 6.61 0.78 12.51
C PHE A 76 7.58 -0.38 12.22
N GLY A 77 8.71 -0.08 11.61
CA GLY A 77 9.75 -1.05 11.28
C GLY A 77 10.76 -0.48 10.29
N THR A 78 11.64 -1.34 9.79
CA THR A 78 12.77 -0.90 8.95
C THR A 78 12.43 -0.73 7.47
N ASN A 79 13.16 0.16 6.78
CA ASN A 79 13.21 0.23 5.32
C ASN A 79 14.35 -0.60 4.72
N ASP A 80 15.26 -1.13 5.56
CA ASP A 80 16.36 -1.97 5.10
C ASP A 80 15.85 -3.36 4.72
N LEU A 81 15.50 -3.49 3.44
CA LEU A 81 15.02 -4.73 2.85
C LEU A 81 16.01 -5.89 3.03
N LYS A 82 17.33 -5.62 2.96
CA LYS A 82 18.35 -6.67 3.05
C LYS A 82 18.45 -7.20 4.48
N SER A 83 18.57 -6.29 5.44
CA SER A 83 18.64 -6.66 6.86
C SER A 83 17.35 -7.35 7.32
N LEU A 84 16.19 -6.86 6.87
CA LEU A 84 14.90 -7.49 7.17
C LEU A 84 14.79 -8.90 6.61
N ILE A 85 15.14 -9.11 5.33
CA ILE A 85 15.10 -10.45 4.71
C ILE A 85 16.10 -11.38 5.40
N TRP A 86 17.30 -10.90 5.72
CA TRP A 86 18.31 -11.71 6.39
C TRP A 86 17.84 -12.18 7.78
N LEU A 87 17.32 -11.27 8.60
CA LEU A 87 16.78 -11.61 9.92
C LEU A 87 15.60 -12.57 9.80
N PHE A 88 14.64 -12.25 8.92
CA PHE A 88 13.47 -13.07 8.65
C PHE A 88 13.86 -14.48 8.22
N PHE A 89 14.81 -14.61 7.30
CA PHE A 89 15.24 -15.91 6.79
C PHE A 89 15.93 -16.74 7.88
N ASN A 90 16.78 -16.14 8.73
CA ASN A 90 17.36 -16.85 9.87
C ASN A 90 16.28 -17.40 10.82
N LYS A 91 15.22 -16.63 11.05
CA LYS A 91 14.08 -17.11 11.86
C LYS A 91 13.27 -18.21 11.17
N LEU A 92 13.19 -18.24 9.85
CA LEU A 92 12.61 -19.39 9.14
C LEU A 92 13.44 -20.67 9.28
N LEU A 93 14.78 -20.55 9.34
CA LEU A 93 15.66 -21.71 9.53
C LEU A 93 15.50 -22.37 10.90
N GLU A 94 15.00 -21.62 11.89
CA GLU A 94 14.71 -22.15 13.22
C GLU A 94 13.46 -23.05 13.25
N ILE A 95 12.70 -23.16 12.16
CA ILE A 95 11.47 -23.95 12.04
C ILE A 95 11.78 -25.33 11.41
N PRO A 96 11.88 -26.42 12.20
CA PRO A 96 12.34 -27.71 11.69
C PRO A 96 11.40 -28.30 10.63
N GLU A 97 10.10 -28.03 10.71
CA GLU A 97 9.07 -28.56 9.81
C GLU A 97 9.25 -28.10 8.36
N LEU A 98 9.95 -26.98 8.14
CA LEU A 98 10.25 -26.47 6.79
C LEU A 98 11.41 -27.21 6.12
N ASN A 99 12.20 -28.00 6.86
CA ASN A 99 13.34 -28.77 6.37
C ASN A 99 14.28 -27.97 5.46
N LEU A 100 14.50 -26.68 5.78
CA LEU A 100 15.40 -25.81 5.02
C LEU A 100 16.85 -26.20 5.31
N LYS A 101 17.64 -26.41 4.26
CA LYS A 101 19.05 -26.82 4.33
C LYS A 101 19.94 -26.01 3.38
N PRO A 102 19.94 -24.67 3.46
CA PRO A 102 20.73 -23.85 2.55
C PRO A 102 22.23 -24.15 2.71
N THR A 103 22.97 -24.13 1.60
CA THR A 103 24.44 -24.18 1.66
C THR A 103 25.01 -22.87 2.22
N LEU A 104 26.28 -22.88 2.64
CA LEU A 104 26.97 -21.65 3.05
C LEU A 104 26.97 -20.58 1.95
N GLU A 105 27.10 -20.99 0.69
CA GLU A 105 27.03 -20.10 -0.47
C GLU A 105 25.62 -19.50 -0.63
N GLN A 106 24.56 -20.28 -0.45
CA GLN A 106 23.18 -19.80 -0.49
C GLN A 106 22.91 -18.82 0.66
N LEU A 107 23.35 -19.13 1.89
CA LEU A 107 23.22 -18.21 3.02
C LEU A 107 23.95 -16.89 2.77
N HIS A 108 25.18 -16.95 2.25
CA HIS A 108 25.93 -15.75 1.89
C HIS A 108 25.24 -14.96 0.77
N ALA A 109 24.70 -15.63 -0.25
CA ALA A 109 23.93 -15.00 -1.31
C ALA A 109 22.70 -14.26 -0.76
N ILE A 110 21.94 -14.88 0.15
CA ILE A 110 20.77 -14.27 0.80
C ILE A 110 21.18 -13.05 1.62
N LYS A 111 22.23 -13.16 2.44
CA LYS A 111 22.76 -12.04 3.24
C LYS A 111 23.17 -10.86 2.36
N MET A 112 23.73 -11.12 1.18
CA MET A 112 24.12 -10.10 0.21
C MET A 112 22.96 -9.60 -0.66
N GLY A 113 21.73 -10.09 -0.46
CA GLY A 113 20.56 -9.71 -1.23
C GLY A 113 20.52 -10.28 -2.66
N LYS A 114 21.30 -11.33 -2.96
CA LYS A 114 21.31 -12.00 -4.28
C LYS A 114 20.08 -12.90 -4.45
N LEU A 115 18.91 -12.27 -4.49
CA LEU A 115 17.61 -12.89 -4.64
C LEU A 115 16.66 -11.94 -5.38
N THR A 116 15.54 -12.47 -5.87
CA THR A 116 14.60 -11.67 -6.68
C THR A 116 13.27 -11.43 -5.98
N VAL A 117 12.67 -10.28 -6.26
CA VAL A 117 11.36 -9.85 -5.74
C VAL A 117 10.39 -9.53 -6.87
N SER A 118 9.14 -9.94 -6.72
CA SER A 118 8.07 -9.72 -7.70
C SER A 118 6.96 -8.79 -7.17
N ARG A 119 6.95 -8.52 -5.87
CA ARG A 119 6.12 -7.50 -5.22
C ARG A 119 6.82 -6.99 -3.97
N ILE A 120 6.77 -5.68 -3.77
CA ILE A 120 7.12 -5.05 -2.50
C ILE A 120 6.04 -4.02 -2.15
N ASP A 121 5.51 -4.06 -0.94
CA ASP A 121 4.73 -2.97 -0.36
C ASP A 121 5.63 -2.21 0.62
N ILE A 122 5.78 -0.90 0.39
CA ILE A 122 6.55 0.03 1.22
C ILE A 122 5.57 1.01 1.83
N ASN A 123 5.73 1.34 3.10
CA ASN A 123 4.88 2.35 3.70
C ASN A 123 5.62 3.31 4.62
N GLU A 124 5.08 4.51 4.77
CA GLU A 124 5.56 5.52 5.70
C GLU A 124 4.38 6.16 6.42
N THR A 125 4.63 6.68 7.62
CA THR A 125 3.60 7.25 8.49
C THR A 125 3.86 8.72 8.74
N TRP A 126 2.81 9.53 8.72
CA TRP A 126 2.83 10.91 9.17
C TRP A 126 1.90 11.07 10.36
N PHE A 127 2.33 11.84 11.35
CA PHE A 127 1.45 12.21 12.45
C PHE A 127 0.70 13.49 12.13
N LEU A 128 -0.60 13.42 12.36
CA LEU A 128 -1.48 14.57 12.48
C LEU A 128 -1.85 14.78 13.95
N LYS A 129 -2.72 15.75 14.24
CA LYS A 129 -3.12 16.04 15.62
C LYS A 129 -3.83 14.86 16.26
N ASP A 130 -4.80 14.29 15.56
CA ASP A 130 -5.68 13.22 16.02
C ASP A 130 -6.34 12.50 14.82
N ARG A 131 -7.13 11.46 15.11
CA ARG A 131 -7.82 10.67 14.09
C ARG A 131 -8.80 11.49 13.25
N SER A 132 -9.43 12.51 13.84
CA SER A 132 -10.35 13.38 13.11
C SER A 132 -9.61 14.17 12.03
N GLU A 133 -8.42 14.69 12.34
CA GLU A 133 -7.57 15.34 11.34
C GLU A 133 -7.06 14.37 10.27
N VAL A 134 -6.73 13.13 10.62
CA VAL A 134 -6.35 12.09 9.64
C VAL A 134 -7.47 11.85 8.64
N LEU A 135 -8.69 11.68 9.11
CA LEU A 135 -9.87 11.46 8.26
C LEU A 135 -10.19 12.70 7.40
N ALA A 136 -10.10 13.89 7.97
CA ALA A 136 -10.29 15.14 7.23
C ALA A 136 -9.22 15.30 6.14
N TRP A 137 -7.96 14.95 6.43
CA TRP A 137 -6.88 14.95 5.45
C TRP A 137 -7.17 13.97 4.30
N LEU A 138 -7.58 12.73 4.61
CA LEU A 138 -7.90 11.71 3.60
C LEU A 138 -9.02 12.17 2.65
N ASN A 139 -10.09 12.75 3.20
CA ASN A 139 -11.20 13.29 2.41
C ASN A 139 -10.73 14.42 1.49
N ALA A 140 -9.97 15.37 2.03
CA ALA A 140 -9.42 16.47 1.25
C ALA A 140 -8.46 15.97 0.15
N ALA A 141 -7.58 15.01 0.47
CA ALA A 141 -6.66 14.41 -0.49
C ALA A 141 -7.41 13.68 -1.62
N GLY A 142 -8.48 12.94 -1.30
CA GLY A 142 -9.28 12.23 -2.30
C GLY A 142 -9.96 13.15 -3.31
N GLN A 143 -10.30 14.37 -2.91
CA GLN A 143 -10.92 15.37 -3.77
C GLN A 143 -9.90 16.21 -4.56
N ARG A 144 -8.72 16.46 -3.99
CA ARG A 144 -7.76 17.47 -4.49
C ARG A 144 -6.51 16.89 -5.12
N MET A 145 -6.12 15.67 -4.76
CA MET A 145 -4.88 15.05 -5.23
C MET A 145 -5.13 14.03 -6.33
N ARG A 146 -4.28 14.08 -7.34
CA ARG A 146 -4.38 13.23 -8.53
C ARG A 146 -3.02 12.85 -9.07
N LEU A 147 -2.99 11.75 -9.81
CA LEU A 147 -1.84 11.40 -10.62
C LEU A 147 -2.00 12.01 -12.02
N LYS A 148 -0.96 12.74 -12.48
CA LYS A 148 -0.91 13.42 -13.78
C LYS A 148 -1.56 12.66 -14.95
N HIS A 149 -1.26 11.37 -15.06
CA HIS A 149 -1.74 10.52 -16.16
C HIS A 149 -2.75 9.44 -15.74
N ARG A 150 -3.06 9.34 -14.44
CA ARG A 150 -3.95 8.28 -13.91
C ARG A 150 -5.21 8.80 -13.20
N GLY A 151 -5.33 10.12 -13.08
CA GLY A 151 -6.53 10.77 -12.57
C GLY A 151 -6.61 10.83 -11.04
N ALA A 152 -7.81 11.15 -10.56
CA ALA A 152 -8.11 11.37 -9.15
C ALA A 152 -8.03 10.10 -8.29
N GLY A 153 -7.91 10.30 -6.99
CA GLY A 153 -7.97 9.23 -6.00
C GLY A 153 -9.34 8.55 -5.95
N GLN A 154 -9.35 7.27 -5.57
CA GLN A 154 -10.57 6.46 -5.46
C GLN A 154 -10.62 5.77 -4.11
N PHE A 155 -11.73 5.93 -3.39
CA PHE A 155 -11.95 5.22 -2.13
C PHE A 155 -12.41 3.78 -2.35
N LYS A 156 -11.98 2.88 -1.46
CA LYS A 156 -12.56 1.54 -1.27
C LYS A 156 -12.66 1.30 0.23
N GLY A 157 -13.87 1.44 0.78
CA GLY A 157 -14.01 1.64 2.22
C GLY A 157 -13.28 2.91 2.64
N ASP A 158 -12.58 2.87 3.76
CA ASP A 158 -11.88 4.03 4.34
C ASP A 158 -10.45 4.23 3.79
N THR A 159 -10.05 3.45 2.78
CA THR A 159 -8.73 3.55 2.14
C THR A 159 -8.84 4.30 0.81
N LEU A 160 -8.05 5.35 0.67
CA LEU A 160 -7.88 6.12 -0.56
C LEU A 160 -6.80 5.48 -1.43
N TYR A 161 -7.04 5.35 -2.74
CA TYR A 161 -6.08 4.77 -3.69
C TYR A 161 -5.79 5.69 -4.87
N TRP A 162 -4.54 5.67 -5.35
CA TRP A 162 -4.18 6.22 -6.66
C TRP A 162 -3.55 5.15 -7.55
N GLY A 163 -4.06 5.01 -8.78
CA GLY A 163 -3.57 4.00 -9.73
C GLY A 163 -3.98 2.56 -9.40
N LYS A 164 -5.04 2.37 -8.59
CA LYS A 164 -5.59 1.05 -8.24
C LYS A 164 -5.84 0.20 -9.49
N GLY A 165 -5.46 -1.08 -9.41
CA GLY A 165 -5.57 -2.01 -10.55
C GLY A 165 -4.35 -2.00 -11.48
N SER A 166 -3.41 -1.08 -11.30
CA SER A 166 -2.15 -1.10 -12.07
C SER A 166 -1.38 -2.41 -11.90
N ARG A 167 -0.80 -2.90 -13.00
CA ARG A 167 0.14 -4.02 -13.03
C ARG A 167 1.58 -3.61 -12.69
N ARG A 168 1.83 -2.31 -12.50
CA ARG A 168 3.15 -1.73 -12.21
C ARG A 168 3.26 -1.29 -10.76
N TRP A 169 2.43 -0.33 -10.37
CA TRP A 169 2.40 0.19 -9.01
C TRP A 169 1.14 0.98 -8.73
N PHE A 170 0.76 1.06 -7.46
CA PHE A 170 -0.30 1.94 -6.97
C PHE A 170 0.03 2.46 -5.58
N LEU A 171 -0.55 3.61 -5.24
CA LEU A 171 -0.47 4.18 -3.89
C LEU A 171 -1.79 3.94 -3.17
N LYS A 172 -1.72 3.79 -1.84
CA LYS A 172 -2.88 3.82 -0.96
C LYS A 172 -2.58 4.67 0.28
N CYS A 173 -3.61 5.28 0.83
CA CYS A 173 -3.53 6.12 2.02
C CYS A 173 -4.72 5.81 2.93
N TYR A 174 -4.48 5.67 4.22
CA TYR A 174 -5.52 5.33 5.20
C TYR A 174 -5.15 5.74 6.63
N SER A 175 -6.15 5.72 7.50
CA SER A 175 -6.03 5.94 8.95
C SER A 175 -5.63 4.63 9.63
N LYS A 176 -4.47 4.60 10.29
CA LYS A 176 -4.01 3.39 10.99
C LYS A 176 -4.85 3.12 12.26
N GLY A 177 -5.33 4.18 12.90
CA GLY A 177 -6.26 4.10 14.03
C GLY A 177 -7.55 3.37 13.64
N ASP A 178 -8.17 3.72 12.51
CA ASP A 178 -9.36 3.01 12.03
C ASP A 178 -9.05 1.57 11.63
N GLU A 179 -7.88 1.31 11.03
CA GLU A 179 -7.48 -0.05 10.63
C GLU A 179 -7.30 -1.00 11.83
N ILE A 180 -6.72 -0.52 12.93
CA ILE A 180 -6.49 -1.32 14.14
C ILE A 180 -7.78 -1.53 14.95
N ASN A 181 -8.68 -0.54 14.91
CA ASN A 181 -9.96 -0.59 15.63
C ASN A 181 -11.10 -1.21 14.80
N HIS A 182 -10.86 -1.53 13.53
CA HIS A 182 -11.87 -2.16 12.68
C HIS A 182 -12.26 -3.55 13.21
N LYS A 183 -13.55 -3.91 13.08
CA LYS A 183 -14.10 -5.19 13.61
C LYS A 183 -13.38 -6.45 13.12
N LYS A 184 -12.76 -6.39 11.94
CA LYS A 184 -11.99 -7.48 11.32
C LYS A 184 -10.48 -7.27 11.42
N SER A 185 -10.03 -6.42 12.33
CA SER A 185 -8.61 -6.16 12.52
C SER A 185 -7.92 -7.38 13.12
N ASN A 186 -6.79 -7.76 12.54
CA ASN A 186 -5.91 -8.81 13.05
C ASN A 186 -4.75 -8.19 13.84
N PHE A 187 -5.03 -7.10 14.56
CA PHE A 187 -4.06 -6.49 15.46
C PHE A 187 -4.11 -7.21 16.82
N PRO A 188 -2.98 -7.72 17.34
CA PRO A 188 -2.98 -8.55 18.55
C PRO A 188 -3.43 -7.77 19.80
N GLU A 189 -4.28 -8.38 20.62
CA GLU A 189 -4.78 -7.76 21.86
C GLU A 189 -3.64 -7.43 22.83
N ALA A 190 -2.66 -8.33 22.96
CA ALA A 190 -1.48 -8.14 23.79
C ALA A 190 -0.63 -6.92 23.40
N LEU A 191 -0.77 -6.42 22.17
CA LEU A 191 -0.04 -5.26 21.66
C LEU A 191 -0.86 -3.97 21.66
N ARG A 192 -2.11 -4.00 22.15
CA ARG A 192 -2.97 -2.81 22.31
C ARG A 192 -2.61 -2.00 23.57
N THR A 193 -1.33 -1.65 23.70
CA THR A 193 -0.88 -0.76 24.78
C THR A 193 -1.30 0.68 24.52
N PRO A 194 -1.41 1.54 25.56
CA PRO A 194 -1.75 2.95 25.38
C PRO A 194 -0.84 3.66 24.36
N GLN A 195 0.49 3.42 24.40
CA GLN A 195 1.44 4.04 23.47
C GLN A 195 1.21 3.58 22.01
N MET A 196 0.91 2.30 21.79
CA MET A 196 0.63 1.75 20.46
C MET A 196 -0.66 2.31 19.86
N LEU A 197 -1.69 2.46 20.70
CA LEU A 197 -2.97 3.04 20.28
C LEU A 197 -2.83 4.54 20.02
N GLU A 198 -2.15 5.29 20.88
CA GLU A 198 -1.90 6.72 20.66
C GLU A 198 -1.11 6.97 19.37
N TYR A 199 -0.08 6.15 19.10
CA TYR A 199 0.63 6.17 17.83
C TYR A 199 -0.34 5.97 16.65
N ALA A 200 -1.21 4.97 16.73
CA ALA A 200 -2.13 4.61 15.66
C ALA A 200 -3.20 5.69 15.39
N GLU A 201 -3.76 6.29 16.45
CA GLU A 201 -4.82 7.30 16.34
C GLU A 201 -4.39 8.52 15.51
N ARG A 202 -3.11 8.87 15.54
CA ARG A 202 -2.57 10.03 14.83
C ARG A 202 -1.92 9.67 13.49
N ALA A 203 -1.84 8.39 13.17
CA ALA A 203 -1.06 7.87 12.05
C ALA A 203 -1.83 7.88 10.73
N LEU A 204 -1.47 8.83 9.86
CA LEU A 204 -1.77 8.80 8.43
C LEU A 204 -0.73 7.92 7.72
N ARG A 205 -1.16 6.77 7.21
CA ARG A 205 -0.28 5.80 6.54
C ARG A 205 -0.39 5.95 5.03
N MET A 206 0.73 6.20 4.36
CA MET A 206 0.83 6.10 2.90
C MET A 206 1.63 4.86 2.52
N GLU A 207 1.13 4.08 1.57
CA GLU A 207 1.81 2.88 1.09
C GLU A 207 1.91 2.86 -0.43
N LEU A 208 3.07 2.41 -0.90
CA LEU A 208 3.38 2.11 -2.28
C LEU A 208 3.45 0.60 -2.45
N THR A 209 2.60 0.04 -3.30
CA THR A 209 2.78 -1.32 -3.81
C THR A 209 3.49 -1.26 -5.15
N LEU A 210 4.70 -1.81 -5.22
CA LEU A 210 5.46 -2.07 -6.44
C LEU A 210 5.26 -3.52 -6.88
N LYS A 211 5.10 -3.72 -8.19
CA LYS A 211 4.90 -5.04 -8.82
C LYS A 211 6.01 -5.33 -9.83
N SER A 212 6.13 -6.61 -10.19
CA SER A 212 7.18 -7.19 -11.04
C SER A 212 7.57 -6.32 -12.24
N ASN A 213 6.61 -5.80 -13.01
CA ASN A 213 6.92 -4.99 -14.19
C ASN A 213 7.68 -3.70 -13.85
N GLN A 214 7.28 -3.01 -12.78
CA GLN A 214 7.96 -1.78 -12.36
C GLN A 214 9.31 -2.09 -11.70
N LEU A 215 9.36 -3.13 -10.88
CA LEU A 215 10.60 -3.59 -10.23
C LEU A 215 11.67 -3.94 -11.27
N ARG A 216 11.30 -4.63 -12.36
CA ARG A 216 12.23 -4.97 -13.45
C ARG A 216 12.69 -3.74 -14.22
N GLU A 217 11.76 -2.85 -14.58
CA GLU A 217 12.09 -1.62 -15.31
C GLU A 217 13.08 -0.74 -14.53
N TRP A 218 12.92 -0.64 -13.22
CA TRP A 218 13.84 0.11 -12.36
C TRP A 218 15.05 -0.69 -11.89
N GLN A 219 15.22 -1.93 -12.37
CA GLN A 219 16.27 -2.86 -11.92
C GLN A 219 16.27 -3.12 -10.40
N LEU A 220 15.13 -2.92 -9.74
CA LEU A 220 14.88 -3.17 -8.32
C LEU A 220 14.25 -4.54 -8.04
N HIS A 221 14.13 -5.38 -9.07
CA HIS A 221 13.71 -6.77 -8.91
C HIS A 221 14.79 -7.64 -8.26
N GLU A 222 16.05 -7.19 -8.21
CA GLU A 222 17.13 -7.81 -7.46
C GLU A 222 17.35 -7.05 -6.15
N VAL A 223 17.36 -7.76 -5.02
CA VAL A 223 17.46 -7.13 -3.69
C VAL A 223 18.85 -6.53 -3.43
N SER A 224 19.90 -7.01 -4.10
CA SER A 224 21.25 -6.45 -4.04
C SER A 224 21.32 -4.99 -4.48
N ASN A 225 20.38 -4.55 -5.32
CA ASN A 225 20.29 -3.17 -5.80
C ASN A 225 19.58 -2.24 -4.82
N TRP A 226 19.10 -2.75 -3.68
CA TRP A 226 18.48 -1.96 -2.63
C TRP A 226 19.50 -1.52 -1.58
N ASN A 227 19.32 -0.30 -1.09
CA ASN A 227 19.92 0.20 0.14
C ASN A 227 18.81 0.54 1.16
N ALA A 228 19.21 0.88 2.39
CA ALA A 228 18.27 1.15 3.49
C ALA A 228 17.28 2.30 3.19
N GLU A 229 17.64 3.24 2.32
CA GLU A 229 16.80 4.40 1.99
C GLU A 229 15.96 4.21 0.72
N THR A 230 16.24 3.19 -0.08
CA THR A 230 15.61 3.00 -1.40
C THR A 230 14.08 2.97 -1.30
N GLY A 231 13.54 2.21 -0.34
CA GLY A 231 12.09 2.11 -0.15
C GLY A 231 11.46 3.47 0.15
N LYS A 232 11.99 4.18 1.16
CA LYS A 232 11.53 5.50 1.57
C LYS A 232 11.61 6.51 0.41
N MET A 233 12.73 6.55 -0.30
CA MET A 233 12.92 7.47 -1.44
C MET A 233 11.90 7.24 -2.56
N LEU A 234 11.63 5.97 -2.91
CA LEU A 234 10.65 5.64 -3.96
C LEU A 234 9.25 6.09 -3.59
N LEU A 235 8.83 5.85 -2.34
CA LEU A 235 7.52 6.29 -1.87
C LEU A 235 7.43 7.83 -1.90
N LEU A 236 8.42 8.53 -1.34
CA LEU A 236 8.44 9.99 -1.33
C LEU A 236 8.46 10.58 -2.74
N GLN A 237 9.20 9.98 -3.68
CA GLN A 237 9.22 10.42 -5.07
C GLN A 237 7.85 10.29 -5.74
N LEU A 238 7.14 9.19 -5.51
CA LEU A 238 5.80 9.00 -6.08
C LEU A 238 4.74 9.86 -5.40
N ILE A 239 4.87 10.12 -4.10
CA ILE A 239 4.04 11.09 -3.37
C ILE A 239 4.23 12.50 -3.94
N LYS A 240 5.48 12.93 -4.19
CA LYS A 240 5.79 14.22 -4.84
C LYS A 240 5.22 14.34 -6.26
N GLY A 241 5.03 13.20 -6.94
CA GLY A 241 4.39 13.15 -8.25
C GLY A 241 2.86 13.31 -8.23
N LEU A 242 2.24 13.40 -7.04
CA LEU A 242 0.82 13.73 -6.92
C LEU A 242 0.63 15.23 -7.18
N GLU A 243 -0.11 15.54 -8.24
CA GLU A 243 -0.48 16.91 -8.55
C GLU A 243 -1.69 17.31 -7.72
N MET A 244 -1.64 18.51 -7.16
CA MET A 244 -2.79 19.15 -6.52
C MET A 244 -3.58 19.88 -7.61
N SER A 245 -4.88 19.64 -7.72
CA SER A 245 -5.72 20.53 -8.51
C SER A 245 -5.79 21.89 -7.82
N SER A 246 -5.18 22.91 -8.43
CA SER A 246 -5.17 24.27 -7.89
C SER A 246 -6.55 24.94 -7.92
N ASN A 247 -7.49 24.41 -8.72
CA ASN A 247 -8.78 25.05 -8.98
C ASN A 247 -9.94 24.07 -8.75
N ILE A 248 -10.32 23.83 -7.50
CA ILE A 248 -11.61 23.17 -7.20
C ILE A 248 -12.74 24.12 -7.63
N ARG A 249 -12.55 25.43 -7.38
CA ARG A 249 -13.46 26.49 -7.82
C ARG A 249 -13.01 27.04 -9.17
N LEU A 250 -13.90 27.02 -10.16
CA LEU A 250 -13.71 27.81 -11.37
C LEU A 250 -13.70 29.30 -10.98
N THR A 251 -12.71 30.05 -11.46
CA THR A 251 -12.70 31.50 -11.28
C THR A 251 -13.88 32.12 -12.03
N ASP A 252 -14.35 33.27 -11.56
CA ASP A 252 -15.49 33.97 -12.19
C ASP A 252 -15.22 34.29 -13.67
N ASN A 253 -13.95 34.43 -14.06
CA ASN A 253 -13.54 34.61 -15.46
C ASN A 253 -13.75 33.34 -16.29
N VAL A 254 -13.49 32.15 -15.75
CA VAL A 254 -13.73 30.87 -16.45
C VAL A 254 -15.23 30.54 -16.46
N LEU A 255 -15.98 30.91 -15.42
CA LEU A 255 -17.44 30.73 -15.42
C LEU A 255 -18.16 31.54 -16.51
N LYS A 256 -17.60 32.69 -16.88
CA LYS A 256 -18.12 33.54 -17.97
C LYS A 256 -17.84 32.97 -19.37
N THR A 257 -16.84 32.10 -19.53
CA THR A 257 -16.54 31.47 -20.84
C THR A 257 -17.35 30.20 -21.08
N LEU A 258 -17.96 29.63 -20.04
CA LEU A 258 -18.82 28.47 -20.15
C LEU A 258 -20.24 28.85 -20.62
N PRO A 259 -20.93 27.96 -21.37
CA PRO A 259 -22.35 28.16 -21.68
C PRO A 259 -23.19 28.31 -20.41
N SER A 260 -24.17 29.22 -20.41
CA SER A 260 -24.98 29.57 -19.22
C SER A 260 -25.57 28.36 -18.48
N GLY A 261 -26.13 27.39 -19.21
CA GLY A 261 -26.67 26.16 -18.62
C GLY A 261 -25.60 25.27 -17.96
N MET A 262 -24.36 25.29 -18.47
CA MET A 262 -23.24 24.57 -17.87
C MET A 262 -22.69 25.29 -16.65
N SER A 263 -22.60 26.62 -16.67
CA SER A 263 -22.19 27.42 -15.51
C SER A 263 -23.18 27.24 -14.35
N MET A 264 -24.49 27.26 -14.64
CA MET A 264 -25.53 26.99 -13.64
C MET A 264 -25.47 25.55 -13.10
N ALA A 265 -25.27 24.55 -13.97
CA ALA A 265 -25.09 23.17 -13.52
C ALA A 265 -23.85 23.01 -12.64
N TYR A 266 -22.73 23.63 -13.02
CA TYR A 266 -21.52 23.65 -12.20
C TYR A 266 -21.78 24.28 -10.83
N LEU A 267 -22.46 25.43 -10.76
CA LEU A 267 -22.79 26.08 -9.49
C LEU A 267 -23.73 25.23 -8.63
N ALA A 268 -24.73 24.56 -9.23
CA ALA A 268 -25.59 23.64 -8.51
C ALA A 268 -24.79 22.46 -7.91
N TRP A 269 -23.89 21.86 -8.70
CA TRP A 269 -22.96 20.83 -8.21
C TRP A 269 -21.99 21.36 -7.14
N TRP A 270 -21.52 22.59 -7.31
CA TRP A 270 -20.67 23.28 -6.35
C TRP A 270 -21.37 23.40 -4.99
N HIS A 271 -22.68 23.66 -5.00
CA HIS A 271 -23.53 23.63 -3.82
C HIS A 271 -24.10 22.23 -3.52
N GLY A 272 -23.38 21.17 -3.89
CA GLY A 272 -23.63 19.78 -3.48
C GLY A 272 -24.84 19.09 -4.12
N ALA A 273 -25.41 19.65 -5.18
CA ALA A 273 -26.51 19.01 -5.87
C ALA A 273 -26.05 17.79 -6.71
N ASP A 274 -26.84 16.71 -6.71
CA ASP A 274 -26.60 15.53 -7.53
C ASP A 274 -27.02 15.77 -8.99
N LEU A 275 -26.07 16.22 -9.82
CA LEU A 275 -26.34 16.46 -11.24
C LEU A 275 -26.71 15.19 -12.01
N LYS A 276 -26.38 14.00 -11.51
CA LYS A 276 -26.74 12.74 -12.18
C LYS A 276 -28.24 12.46 -12.07
N GLN A 277 -28.88 13.00 -11.02
CA GLN A 277 -30.34 12.96 -10.84
C GLN A 277 -31.04 14.15 -11.50
N MET A 278 -30.39 15.32 -11.57
CA MET A 278 -31.00 16.55 -12.10
C MET A 278 -30.93 16.69 -13.62
N LEU A 279 -29.90 16.12 -14.26
CA LEU A 279 -29.67 16.27 -15.70
C LEU A 279 -30.02 14.99 -16.46
N SER A 280 -30.50 15.14 -17.71
CA SER A 280 -30.63 14.00 -18.60
C SER A 280 -29.27 13.36 -18.86
N LYS A 281 -29.24 12.03 -19.04
CA LYS A 281 -28.01 11.24 -19.21
C LYS A 281 -27.03 11.85 -20.23
N ASN A 282 -27.54 12.27 -21.40
CA ASN A 282 -26.70 12.87 -22.45
C ASN A 282 -26.12 14.23 -22.05
N THR A 283 -26.90 15.06 -21.37
CA THR A 283 -26.46 16.37 -20.87
C THR A 283 -25.40 16.21 -19.77
N PHE A 284 -25.62 15.29 -18.83
CA PHE A 284 -24.68 14.98 -17.76
C PHE A 284 -23.30 14.58 -18.30
N TYR A 285 -23.23 13.61 -19.22
CA TYR A 285 -21.93 13.17 -19.77
C TYR A 285 -21.27 14.24 -20.65
N ARG A 286 -22.05 15.06 -21.37
CA ARG A 286 -21.53 16.21 -22.12
C ARG A 286 -20.88 17.24 -21.19
N TYR A 287 -21.56 17.61 -20.11
CA TYR A 287 -21.06 18.60 -19.14
C TYR A 287 -19.87 18.06 -18.35
N ARG A 288 -19.93 16.80 -17.92
CA ARG A 288 -18.82 16.11 -17.26
C ARG A 288 -17.56 16.08 -18.12
N ARG A 289 -17.69 15.84 -19.42
CA ARG A 289 -16.54 15.84 -20.34
C ARG A 289 -15.88 17.22 -20.41
N LYS A 290 -16.68 18.29 -20.52
CA LYS A 290 -16.17 19.66 -20.64
C LYS A 290 -15.57 20.17 -19.34
N LEU A 291 -16.21 19.93 -18.21
CA LEU A 291 -15.72 20.33 -16.89
C LEU A 291 -14.47 19.53 -16.45
N LYS A 292 -14.28 18.31 -16.98
CA LYS A 292 -13.03 17.55 -16.81
C LYS A 292 -11.82 18.23 -17.45
N GLU A 293 -11.98 19.08 -18.46
CA GLU A 293 -10.89 19.90 -19.02
C GLU A 293 -10.36 20.91 -17.99
N TYR A 294 -11.18 21.25 -17.00
CA TYR A 294 -10.85 22.12 -15.86
C TYR A 294 -10.69 21.32 -14.56
N ASP A 295 -10.46 20.01 -14.67
CA ASP A 295 -10.17 19.12 -13.53
C ASP A 295 -11.34 18.92 -12.55
N ILE A 296 -12.56 19.20 -13.00
CA ILE A 296 -13.79 19.04 -12.21
C ILE A 296 -14.56 17.82 -12.70
N ASP A 297 -14.72 16.81 -11.84
CA ASP A 297 -15.57 15.65 -12.11
C ASP A 297 -16.91 15.76 -11.36
N ILE A 298 -17.93 16.27 -12.07
CA ILE A 298 -19.29 16.41 -11.55
C ILE A 298 -20.01 15.09 -11.23
N GLY A 299 -19.39 13.94 -11.54
CA GLY A 299 -19.92 12.63 -11.17
C GLY A 299 -19.57 12.20 -9.74
N ILE A 300 -18.71 12.96 -9.05
CA ILE A 300 -18.40 12.79 -7.64
C ILE A 300 -19.28 13.79 -6.87
N LEU A 301 -20.08 13.31 -5.92
CA LEU A 301 -20.91 14.17 -5.08
C LEU A 301 -20.02 15.00 -4.15
N ARG A 302 -20.38 16.29 -4.01
CA ARG A 302 -19.63 17.23 -3.18
C ARG A 302 -20.28 17.36 -1.81
N ASP A 303 -19.50 17.17 -0.75
CA ASP A 303 -19.98 17.39 0.62
C ASP A 303 -19.78 18.88 1.01
N ILE A 304 -20.89 19.62 1.07
CA ILE A 304 -20.91 21.07 1.33
C ILE A 304 -20.55 21.38 2.80
N LYS A 305 -20.72 20.42 3.72
CA LYS A 305 -20.51 20.64 5.16
C LYS A 305 -19.03 20.77 5.54
N GLN A 306 -18.11 20.33 4.68
CA GLN A 306 -16.66 20.38 4.94
C GLN A 306 -15.96 21.63 4.39
N ASP A 307 -16.66 22.51 3.67
CA ASP A 307 -16.02 23.61 2.93
C ASP A 307 -15.69 24.83 3.81
N THR A 308 -16.17 24.86 5.05
CA THR A 308 -15.85 25.89 6.05
C THR A 308 -15.11 25.26 7.23
N ASN A 309 -13.89 25.73 7.51
CA ASN A 309 -13.15 25.56 8.77
C ASN A 309 -12.23 24.35 9.02
N ASN A 310 -11.52 23.83 8.00
CA ASN A 310 -10.17 23.33 8.28
C ASN A 310 -9.34 23.32 6.99
N VAL A 311 -8.61 24.42 6.73
CA VAL A 311 -7.60 24.43 5.66
C VAL A 311 -6.42 23.59 6.15
N ILE A 312 -6.56 22.27 6.10
CA ILE A 312 -5.45 21.36 6.28
C ILE A 312 -4.53 21.60 5.09
N PRO A 313 -3.31 22.13 5.29
CA PRO A 313 -2.42 22.36 4.17
C PRO A 313 -1.90 20.98 3.78
N LEU A 314 -2.55 20.33 2.80
CA LEU A 314 -2.14 19.02 2.29
C LEU A 314 -0.64 18.99 1.98
N MET A 315 -0.12 20.12 1.48
CA MET A 315 1.30 20.37 1.24
C MET A 315 2.19 20.15 2.48
N ARG A 316 1.76 20.56 3.69
CA ARG A 316 2.57 20.36 4.91
C ARG A 316 2.82 18.88 5.20
N VAL A 317 1.86 18.00 4.90
CA VAL A 317 2.06 16.55 5.06
C VAL A 317 2.98 16.00 3.98
N LEU A 318 2.89 16.51 2.75
CA LEU A 318 3.78 16.12 1.64
C LEU A 318 5.22 16.62 1.83
N GLU A 319 5.40 17.72 2.56
CA GLU A 319 6.68 18.34 2.87
C GLU A 319 7.30 17.85 4.19
N ALA A 320 6.47 17.36 5.11
CA ALA A 320 6.92 16.81 6.38
C ALA A 320 7.68 15.48 6.19
N GLN A 321 8.66 15.24 7.05
CA GLN A 321 9.31 13.94 7.11
C GLN A 321 8.38 12.90 7.77
N PRO A 322 8.39 11.66 7.28
CA PRO A 322 7.65 10.60 7.93
C PRO A 322 8.25 10.32 9.32
N VAL A 323 7.38 9.87 10.22
CA VAL A 323 7.73 9.49 11.58
C VAL A 323 8.59 8.23 11.53
N GLY A 324 9.72 8.26 12.23
CA GLY A 324 10.59 7.11 12.43
C GLY A 324 10.04 6.11 13.44
N ILE A 325 10.89 5.18 13.84
CA ILE A 325 10.59 4.24 14.93
C ILE A 325 10.67 5.01 16.26
N PRO A 326 9.64 4.99 17.12
CA PRO A 326 9.70 5.67 18.41
C PRO A 326 10.69 5.01 19.38
N ASP A 327 11.39 5.82 20.19
CA ASP A 327 12.37 5.32 21.17
C ASP A 327 11.76 4.34 22.17
N TRP A 328 10.56 4.65 22.68
CA TRP A 328 9.84 3.76 23.61
C TRP A 328 9.55 2.38 23.02
N ALA A 329 9.42 2.26 21.69
CA ALA A 329 9.18 0.98 21.04
C ALA A 329 10.45 0.14 20.98
N ILE A 330 11.62 0.78 20.84
CA ILE A 330 12.93 0.13 20.89
C ILE A 330 13.21 -0.34 22.33
N GLU A 331 12.98 0.53 23.32
CA GLU A 331 13.15 0.21 24.75
C GLU A 331 12.29 -0.97 25.20
N GLN A 332 11.08 -1.09 24.66
CA GLN A 332 10.14 -2.17 24.96
C GLN A 332 10.36 -3.45 24.13
N GLY A 333 11.35 -3.47 23.22
CA GLY A 333 11.63 -4.63 22.38
C GLY A 333 10.54 -4.93 21.34
N LEU A 334 9.77 -3.92 20.92
CA LEU A 334 8.69 -4.06 19.93
C LEU A 334 9.20 -4.00 18.47
N VAL A 335 10.51 -3.90 18.28
CA VAL A 335 11.15 -3.74 16.97
C VAL A 335 12.10 -4.91 16.75
N ALA A 336 11.76 -5.79 15.82
CA ALA A 336 12.61 -6.96 15.52
C ALA A 336 13.83 -6.59 14.67
N CYS A 337 13.70 -5.61 13.77
CA CYS A 337 14.75 -5.18 12.85
C CYS A 337 14.81 -3.66 12.80
N MET A 338 16.01 -3.10 13.01
CA MET A 338 16.29 -1.66 12.85
C MET A 338 16.85 -1.38 11.47
#